data_AF-V5HEW8-F1
#
_entry.id   AF-V5HEW8-F1
#
_cell.length_a   1.000
_cell.length_b   1.000
_cell.length_c   1.000
_cell.angle_alpha   90.00
_cell.angle_beta   90.00
_cell.angle_gamma   90.00
#
_symmetry.space_group_name_H-M   'P 1'
#
loop_
_entity.id
_entity.type
_entity.pdbx_description
1 polymer ?
#
loop_
_entity_poly.entity_id
_entity_poly.type
_entity_poly.pdbx_seq_one_letter_code
_entity_poly.pdbx_strand_id
1 'polypeptide(L)'
;IQSEAQPGTSTSRKLLPPEEFQREILTRLTVLRIVQQQQGELLRALTVRQTRGELVENLELLVSSPFDDVSSLKTFDSTIQGEIKKTLVQQLADAGGSGVASCTRRVMRSLFTDQLACKFSWQGRKGKFSFCKLHLAKCVVSAVRSCNQCQDFTVESVIKDWLRHAPARHRASQKEQSASQGMGAKPTLRHLTRDLFSHDHLRILSNCQAIGRTLESQIISFRGATT
;
A
#
# COMPACT_ATOMS: atom_id res chain seq x y z
N ILE A 1 -81.22 -17.89 -4.11
CA ILE A 1 -79.80 -18.07 -4.48
C ILE A 1 -79.66 -17.54 -5.90
N GLN A 2 -79.23 -16.29 -6.03
CA GLN A 2 -78.86 -15.66 -7.30
C GLN A 2 -77.42 -16.07 -7.64
N SER A 3 -77.16 -16.38 -8.90
CA SER A 3 -75.83 -16.54 -9.46
C SER A 3 -75.80 -15.82 -10.82
N GLU A 4 -75.66 -14.50 -10.79
CA GLU A 4 -75.25 -13.72 -11.95
C GLU A 4 -73.73 -13.60 -11.93
N ALA A 5 -73.07 -14.17 -12.93
CA ALA A 5 -71.65 -13.98 -13.17
C ALA A 5 -71.43 -12.63 -13.87
N GLN A 6 -70.72 -11.71 -13.21
CA GLN A 6 -70.27 -10.46 -13.83
C GLN A 6 -68.98 -10.67 -14.65
N PRO A 7 -68.85 -10.06 -15.85
CA PRO A 7 -67.60 -10.04 -16.60
C PRO A 7 -66.75 -8.82 -16.18
N GLY A 8 -65.63 -9.06 -15.50
CA GLY A 8 -64.74 -8.03 -14.96
C GLY A 8 -63.42 -7.88 -15.71
N THR A 9 -63.41 -6.94 -16.64
CA THR A 9 -62.28 -6.06 -17.03
C THR A 9 -60.95 -6.69 -17.47
N SER A 10 -60.81 -6.85 -18.79
CA SER A 10 -59.49 -6.85 -19.44
C SER A 10 -58.87 -5.45 -19.29
N THR A 11 -57.81 -5.34 -18.49
CA THR A 11 -57.07 -4.08 -18.25
C THR A 11 -56.46 -3.61 -19.57
N SER A 12 -57.17 -2.75 -20.28
CA SER A 12 -56.69 -2.05 -21.46
C SER A 12 -55.51 -1.17 -21.05
N ARG A 13 -54.28 -1.58 -21.39
CA ARG A 13 -53.09 -0.72 -21.23
C ARG A 13 -53.30 0.50 -22.12
N LYS A 14 -53.65 1.64 -21.53
CA LYS A 14 -53.65 2.92 -22.25
C LYS A 14 -52.26 3.13 -22.85
N LEU A 15 -52.18 3.15 -24.17
CA LEU A 15 -50.97 3.50 -24.90
C LEU A 15 -50.67 4.97 -24.60
N LEU A 16 -49.47 5.24 -24.05
CA LEU A 16 -49.00 6.59 -23.79
C LEU A 16 -48.98 7.39 -25.11
N PRO A 17 -49.31 8.69 -25.09
CA PRO A 17 -49.12 9.58 -26.23
C PRO A 17 -47.71 9.43 -26.81
N PRO A 18 -47.52 9.51 -28.14
CA PRO A 18 -46.23 9.24 -28.78
C PRO A 18 -45.06 10.04 -28.20
N GLU A 19 -45.29 11.30 -27.81
CA GLU A 19 -44.27 12.15 -27.21
C GLU A 19 -43.89 11.74 -25.78
N GLU A 20 -44.86 11.30 -24.98
CA GLU A 20 -44.59 10.80 -23.62
C GLU A 20 -43.84 9.48 -23.67
N PHE A 21 -44.20 8.60 -24.61
CA PHE A 21 -43.48 7.36 -24.87
C PHE A 21 -42.04 7.62 -25.32
N GLN A 22 -41.82 8.58 -26.22
CA GLN A 22 -40.48 8.97 -26.66
C GLN A 22 -39.64 9.55 -25.51
N ARG A 23 -40.22 10.44 -24.69
CA ARG A 23 -39.53 10.99 -23.51
C ARG A 23 -39.15 9.91 -22.51
N GLU A 24 -40.04 8.96 -22.28
CA GLU A 24 -39.78 7.82 -21.38
C GLU A 24 -38.63 6.96 -21.91
N ILE A 25 -38.62 6.65 -23.21
CA ILE A 25 -37.51 5.92 -23.84
C ILE A 25 -36.21 6.69 -23.74
N LEU A 26 -36.20 7.98 -24.07
CA LEU A 26 -34.99 8.82 -24.01
C LEU A 26 -34.45 8.93 -22.58
N THR A 27 -35.34 9.02 -21.59
CA THR A 27 -34.98 9.03 -20.17
C THR A 27 -34.33 7.70 -19.78
N ARG A 28 -34.94 6.57 -20.16
CA ARG A 28 -34.39 5.22 -19.91
C ARG A 28 -33.04 5.00 -20.58
N LEU A 29 -32.88 5.44 -21.83
CA LEU A 29 -31.62 5.36 -22.56
C LEU A 29 -30.53 6.22 -21.93
N THR A 30 -30.89 7.39 -21.39
CA THR A 30 -29.95 8.27 -20.68
C THR A 30 -29.47 7.61 -19.40
N VAL A 31 -30.39 7.04 -18.61
CA VAL A 31 -30.03 6.28 -17.39
C VAL A 31 -29.12 5.11 -17.73
N LEU A 32 -29.45 4.32 -18.77
CA LEU A 32 -28.61 3.21 -19.20
C LEU A 32 -27.21 3.65 -19.62
N ARG A 33 -27.08 4.76 -20.35
CA ARG A 33 -25.78 5.33 -20.73
C ARG A 33 -24.96 5.72 -19.49
N ILE A 34 -25.58 6.39 -18.52
CA ILE A 34 -24.91 6.79 -17.27
C ILE A 34 -24.43 5.55 -16.51
N VAL A 35 -25.28 4.54 -16.35
CA VAL A 35 -24.93 3.29 -15.67
C VAL A 35 -23.79 2.56 -16.39
N GLN A 36 -23.83 2.49 -17.72
CA GLN A 36 -22.77 1.84 -18.50
C GLN A 36 -21.42 2.55 -18.33
N GLN A 37 -21.43 3.90 -18.31
CA GLN A 37 -20.22 4.68 -18.08
C GLN A 37 -19.68 4.48 -16.66
N GLN A 38 -20.56 4.46 -15.66
CA GLN A 38 -20.18 4.19 -14.26
C GLN A 38 -19.59 2.79 -14.09
N GLN A 39 -20.18 1.78 -14.74
CA GLN A 39 -19.64 0.40 -14.75
C GLN A 39 -18.26 0.34 -15.40
N GLY A 40 -18.03 1.07 -16.49
CA GLY A 40 -16.72 1.18 -17.14
C GLY A 40 -15.65 1.78 -16.22
N GLU A 41 -16.01 2.82 -15.46
CA GLU A 41 -15.09 3.40 -14.46
C GLU A 41 -14.80 2.44 -13.30
N LEU A 42 -15.81 1.74 -12.81
CA LEU A 42 -15.66 0.73 -11.76
C LEU A 42 -14.75 -0.41 -12.22
N LEU A 43 -14.98 -0.96 -13.41
CA LEU A 43 -14.14 -2.00 -14.00
C LEU A 43 -12.69 -1.52 -14.15
N ARG A 44 -12.48 -0.29 -14.65
CA ARG A 44 -11.13 0.29 -14.74
C ARG A 44 -10.45 0.39 -13.37
N ALA A 45 -11.16 0.85 -12.35
CA ALA A 45 -10.64 0.95 -10.99
C ALA A 45 -10.27 -0.43 -10.40
N LEU A 46 -11.10 -1.45 -10.65
CA LEU A 46 -10.82 -2.83 -10.24
C LEU A 46 -9.62 -3.42 -10.99
N THR A 47 -9.51 -3.23 -12.31
CA THR A 47 -8.36 -3.71 -13.10
C THR A 47 -7.04 -3.06 -12.67
N VAL A 48 -7.05 -1.77 -12.38
CA VAL A 48 -5.86 -1.08 -11.83
C VAL A 48 -5.50 -1.65 -10.45
N ARG A 49 -6.48 -1.99 -9.62
CA ARG A 49 -6.23 -2.63 -8.32
C ARG A 49 -5.71 -4.07 -8.46
N GLN A 50 -6.23 -4.83 -9.41
CA GLN A 50 -5.81 -6.21 -9.70
C GLN A 50 -4.36 -6.28 -10.19
N THR A 51 -4.01 -5.45 -11.18
CA THR A 51 -2.63 -5.37 -11.72
C THR A 51 -1.65 -4.86 -10.69
N ARG A 52 -2.08 -3.92 -9.82
CA ARG A 52 -1.30 -3.54 -8.64
C ARG A 52 -1.11 -4.73 -7.69
N GLY A 53 -2.15 -5.52 -7.41
CA GLY A 53 -2.04 -6.73 -6.58
C GLY A 53 -0.98 -7.71 -7.09
N GLU A 54 -1.02 -8.04 -8.37
CA GLU A 54 -0.09 -9.00 -8.99
C GLU A 54 1.37 -8.47 -9.01
N LEU A 55 1.57 -7.17 -9.25
CA LEU A 55 2.91 -6.54 -9.19
C LEU A 55 3.42 -6.40 -7.74
N VAL A 56 2.52 -6.08 -6.80
CA VAL A 56 2.82 -5.97 -5.37
C VAL A 56 3.19 -7.33 -4.80
N GLU A 57 2.46 -8.39 -5.11
CA GLU A 57 2.70 -9.75 -4.63
C GLU A 57 4.05 -10.29 -5.13
N ASN A 58 4.39 -10.02 -6.40
CA ASN A 58 5.70 -10.33 -6.96
C ASN A 58 6.84 -9.57 -6.27
N LEU A 59 6.61 -8.33 -5.80
CA LEU A 59 7.63 -7.52 -5.13
C LEU A 59 7.69 -7.75 -3.61
N GLU A 60 6.57 -8.07 -2.98
CA GLU A 60 6.48 -8.54 -1.59
C GLU A 60 7.26 -9.83 -1.42
N LEU A 61 7.17 -10.76 -2.39
CA LEU A 61 8.04 -11.93 -2.43
C LEU A 61 9.52 -11.57 -2.57
N LEU A 62 9.86 -10.50 -3.30
CA LEU A 62 11.24 -10.08 -3.55
C LEU A 62 11.89 -9.30 -2.39
N VAL A 63 11.11 -8.60 -1.55
CA VAL A 63 11.61 -7.80 -0.40
C VAL A 63 11.05 -8.31 0.94
N SER A 64 10.49 -9.53 0.97
CA SER A 64 9.93 -10.15 2.19
C SER A 64 10.95 -10.21 3.33
N SER A 65 12.22 -10.39 2.98
CA SER A 65 13.34 -10.41 3.91
C SER A 65 14.45 -9.44 3.49
N PRO A 66 15.15 -8.82 4.45
CA PRO A 66 16.30 -7.97 4.15
C PRO A 66 17.40 -8.74 3.40
N PHE A 67 18.06 -8.07 2.46
CA PHE A 67 19.20 -8.64 1.74
C PHE A 67 20.40 -8.84 2.67
N ASP A 68 21.08 -9.97 2.52
CA ASP A 68 22.29 -10.35 3.26
C ASP A 68 23.56 -10.40 2.39
N ASP A 69 23.38 -10.62 1.08
CA ASP A 69 24.46 -10.63 0.10
C ASP A 69 24.40 -9.48 -0.93
N VAL A 70 25.59 -9.07 -1.39
CA VAL A 70 25.77 -7.99 -2.37
C VAL A 70 25.31 -8.41 -3.76
N SER A 71 25.49 -9.68 -4.13
CA SER A 71 25.16 -10.19 -5.46
C SER A 71 23.65 -10.21 -5.64
N SER A 72 22.92 -10.77 -4.67
CA SER A 72 21.44 -10.78 -4.64
C SER A 72 20.87 -9.37 -4.74
N LEU A 73 21.41 -8.43 -3.95
CA LEU A 73 21.00 -7.02 -4.00
C LEU A 73 21.22 -6.40 -5.39
N LYS A 74 22.38 -6.64 -6.02
CA LYS A 74 22.70 -6.06 -7.34
C LYS A 74 21.84 -6.66 -8.46
N THR A 75 21.58 -7.96 -8.41
CA THR A 75 20.66 -8.61 -9.35
C THR A 75 19.28 -7.99 -9.25
N PHE A 76 18.76 -7.84 -8.03
CA PHE A 76 17.50 -7.15 -7.79
C PHE A 76 17.52 -5.70 -8.27
N ASP A 77 18.56 -4.92 -7.95
CA ASP A 77 18.69 -3.52 -8.37
C ASP A 77 18.65 -3.33 -9.89
N SER A 78 19.14 -4.32 -10.63
CA SER A 78 19.12 -4.33 -12.10
C SER A 78 17.70 -4.50 -12.67
N THR A 79 16.80 -5.13 -11.92
CA THR A 79 15.38 -5.30 -12.29
C THR A 79 14.52 -4.07 -12.01
N ILE A 80 15.02 -3.10 -11.22
CA ILE A 80 14.24 -1.93 -10.79
C ILE A 80 14.06 -0.94 -11.95
N GLN A 81 13.00 -1.13 -12.73
CA GLN A 81 12.64 -0.27 -13.87
C GLN A 81 11.10 -0.15 -14.02
N GLY A 82 10.64 0.86 -14.75
CA GLY A 82 9.22 1.00 -15.13
C GLY A 82 8.23 0.92 -13.95
N GLU A 83 7.28 -0.02 -14.06
CA GLU A 83 6.23 -0.25 -13.05
C GLU A 83 6.76 -0.88 -11.75
N ILE A 84 7.82 -1.69 -11.81
CA ILE A 84 8.47 -2.28 -10.62
C ILE A 84 8.98 -1.16 -9.73
N LYS A 85 9.62 -0.15 -10.30
CA LYS A 85 10.11 1.02 -9.55
C LYS A 85 8.98 1.76 -8.84
N LYS A 86 7.85 2.00 -9.52
CA LYS A 86 6.70 2.71 -8.93
C LYS A 86 6.09 1.92 -7.77
N THR A 87 5.92 0.62 -7.98
CA THR A 87 5.37 -0.30 -6.98
C THR A 87 6.30 -0.39 -5.77
N LEU A 88 7.62 -0.49 -5.99
CA LEU A 88 8.61 -0.48 -4.93
C LEU A 88 8.57 0.79 -4.10
N VAL A 89 8.48 1.96 -4.75
CA VAL A 89 8.37 3.23 -4.02
C VAL A 89 7.12 3.26 -3.14
N GLN A 90 5.99 2.73 -3.61
CA GLN A 90 4.75 2.66 -2.82
C GLN A 90 4.91 1.71 -1.62
N GLN A 91 5.42 0.50 -1.83
CA GLN A 91 5.65 -0.46 -0.74
C GLN A 91 6.63 0.08 0.31
N LEU A 92 7.72 0.73 -0.12
CA LEU A 92 8.66 1.35 0.83
C LEU A 92 8.03 2.56 1.54
N ALA A 93 7.06 3.25 0.93
CA ALA A 93 6.32 4.33 1.58
C ALA A 93 5.37 3.79 2.66
N ASP A 94 4.82 2.59 2.47
CA ASP A 94 3.97 1.92 3.48
C ASP A 94 4.74 1.61 4.78
N ALA A 95 6.07 1.49 4.70
CA ALA A 95 6.90 1.39 5.89
C ALA A 95 6.71 2.58 6.84
N GLY A 96 6.30 3.78 6.38
CA GLY A 96 5.87 4.92 7.19
C GLY A 96 6.82 5.38 8.32
N GLY A 97 6.32 6.22 9.23
CA GLY A 97 7.06 6.70 10.40
C GLY A 97 6.58 8.07 10.86
N SER A 98 6.92 8.48 12.09
CA SER A 98 6.54 9.80 12.63
C SER A 98 7.32 10.97 12.03
N GLY A 99 8.38 10.69 11.28
CA GLY A 99 9.16 11.72 10.58
C GLY A 99 10.24 11.11 9.69
N VAL A 100 10.91 11.96 8.91
CA VAL A 100 11.90 11.59 7.88
C VAL A 100 12.92 10.58 8.43
N ALA A 101 13.53 10.88 9.58
CA ALA A 101 14.60 10.04 10.11
C ALA A 101 14.10 8.68 10.62
N SER A 102 12.88 8.60 11.14
CA SER A 102 12.28 7.32 11.53
C SER A 102 11.91 6.49 10.30
N CYS A 103 11.26 7.15 9.33
CA CYS A 103 10.84 6.54 8.07
C CYS A 103 12.02 5.95 7.30
N THR A 104 13.08 6.74 7.08
CA THR A 104 14.29 6.27 6.40
C THR A 104 14.90 5.05 7.09
N ARG A 105 14.99 5.06 8.43
CA ARG A 105 15.59 3.93 9.16
C ARG A 105 14.73 2.67 9.10
N ARG A 106 13.39 2.80 9.09
CA ARG A 106 12.47 1.66 8.90
C ARG A 106 12.65 1.04 7.52
N VAL A 107 12.65 1.87 6.48
CA VAL A 107 12.88 1.45 5.08
C VAL A 107 14.26 0.79 4.92
N MET A 108 15.32 1.36 5.50
CA MET A 108 16.65 0.76 5.39
C MET A 108 16.74 -0.61 6.09
N ARG A 109 16.03 -0.81 7.20
CA ARG A 109 16.00 -2.09 7.91
C ARG A 109 15.21 -3.18 7.19
N SER A 110 14.19 -2.83 6.41
CA SER A 110 13.49 -3.84 5.59
C SER A 110 14.34 -4.28 4.40
N LEU A 111 15.24 -3.43 3.92
CA LEU A 111 16.08 -3.71 2.76
C LEU A 111 17.41 -4.41 3.10
N PHE A 112 18.04 -4.08 4.22
CA PHE A 112 19.40 -4.53 4.52
C PHE A 112 19.51 -5.22 5.87
N THR A 113 20.21 -6.35 5.91
CA THR A 113 20.83 -6.83 7.15
C THR A 113 21.96 -5.89 7.58
N ASP A 114 22.25 -5.85 8.88
CA ASP A 114 23.38 -5.05 9.38
C ASP A 114 24.73 -5.54 8.82
N GLN A 115 24.86 -6.84 8.56
CA GLN A 115 26.03 -7.43 7.91
C GLN A 115 26.23 -6.88 6.50
N LEU A 116 25.18 -6.88 5.67
CA LEU A 116 25.26 -6.34 4.32
C LEU A 116 25.52 -4.83 4.35
N ALA A 117 24.81 -4.10 5.22
CA ALA A 117 24.96 -2.65 5.36
C ALA A 117 26.41 -2.22 5.67
N CYS A 118 27.19 -3.05 6.38
CA CYS A 118 28.61 -2.79 6.64
C CYS A 118 29.44 -2.65 5.36
N LYS A 119 29.07 -3.36 4.29
CA LYS A 119 29.77 -3.38 3.00
C LYS A 119 29.50 -2.14 2.14
N PHE A 120 28.53 -1.30 2.53
CA PHE A 120 28.13 -0.11 1.77
C PHE A 120 28.52 1.19 2.48
N SER A 121 28.68 2.23 1.67
CA SER A 121 28.63 3.63 2.10
C SER A 121 27.90 4.44 1.04
N TRP A 122 27.47 5.66 1.36
CA TRP A 122 26.73 6.47 0.38
C TRP A 122 27.52 6.65 -0.92
N GLN A 123 28.75 7.15 -0.86
CA GLN A 123 29.59 7.35 -2.06
C GLN A 123 30.45 6.14 -2.45
N GLY A 124 30.65 5.14 -1.59
CA GLY A 124 31.54 4.00 -1.87
C GLY A 124 33.02 4.26 -1.53
N ARG A 125 33.29 4.92 -0.40
CA ARG A 125 34.67 5.22 0.04
C ARG A 125 35.27 4.03 0.80
N LYS A 126 36.61 3.96 0.87
CA LYS A 126 37.37 2.94 1.63
C LYS A 126 37.04 1.49 1.23
N GLY A 127 36.95 1.24 -0.08
CA GLY A 127 36.67 -0.10 -0.62
C GLY A 127 35.23 -0.58 -0.44
N LYS A 128 34.31 0.27 0.06
CA LYS A 128 32.89 -0.06 0.19
C LYS A 128 32.13 0.17 -1.10
N PHE A 129 31.03 -0.55 -1.29
CA PHE A 129 30.11 -0.31 -2.40
C PHE A 129 29.37 1.02 -2.24
N SER A 130 29.07 1.66 -3.37
CA SER A 130 28.40 2.96 -3.44
C SER A 130 26.89 2.76 -3.48
N PHE A 131 26.19 3.14 -2.40
CA PHE A 131 24.74 3.00 -2.34
C PHE A 131 24.04 4.01 -3.26
N CYS A 132 24.56 5.24 -3.39
CA CYS A 132 23.92 6.29 -4.20
C CYS A 132 23.86 5.96 -5.69
N LYS A 133 24.65 4.98 -6.17
CA LYS A 133 24.64 4.52 -7.56
C LYS A 133 23.55 3.50 -7.86
N LEU A 134 22.94 2.88 -6.85
CA LEU A 134 21.88 1.89 -7.01
C LEU A 134 20.53 2.57 -7.34
N HIS A 135 19.69 1.90 -8.14
CA HIS A 135 18.31 2.33 -8.36
C HIS A 135 17.49 2.30 -7.06
N LEU A 136 17.80 1.35 -6.18
CA LEU A 136 17.20 1.19 -4.87
C LEU A 136 17.36 2.45 -4.02
N ALA A 137 18.52 3.12 -4.07
CA ALA A 137 18.72 4.36 -3.33
C ALA A 137 17.76 5.47 -3.77
N LYS A 138 17.51 5.59 -5.08
CA LYS A 138 16.52 6.53 -5.62
C LYS A 138 15.10 6.17 -5.18
N CYS A 139 14.78 4.88 -5.08
CA CYS A 139 13.48 4.41 -4.60
C CYS A 139 13.26 4.74 -3.13
N VAL A 140 14.27 4.51 -2.27
CA VAL A 140 14.22 4.86 -0.85
C VAL A 140 13.97 6.36 -0.66
N VAL A 141 14.73 7.20 -1.38
CA VAL A 141 14.57 8.67 -1.29
C VAL A 141 13.17 9.10 -1.74
N SER A 142 12.68 8.55 -2.85
CA SER A 142 11.35 8.85 -3.38
C SER A 142 10.24 8.43 -2.42
N ALA A 143 10.37 7.25 -1.80
CA ALA A 143 9.41 6.72 -0.84
C ALA A 143 9.31 7.62 0.39
N VAL A 144 10.44 7.92 1.04
CA VAL A 144 10.47 8.75 2.26
C VAL A 144 9.97 10.17 1.99
N ARG A 145 10.31 10.74 0.83
CA ARG A 145 9.83 12.07 0.41
C ARG A 145 8.31 12.09 0.28
N SER A 146 7.71 11.04 -0.31
CA SER A 146 6.25 10.94 -0.48
C SER A 146 5.50 10.91 0.86
N CYS A 147 6.12 10.36 1.91
CA CYS A 147 5.52 10.30 3.25
C CYS A 147 5.64 11.59 4.06
N ASN A 148 6.70 12.38 3.87
CA ASN A 148 7.09 13.44 4.82
C ASN A 148 7.35 14.83 4.21
N GLN A 149 7.08 15.03 2.91
CA GLN A 149 7.36 16.29 2.17
C GLN A 149 8.70 16.94 2.56
N CYS A 150 9.81 16.25 2.28
CA CYS A 150 11.15 16.67 2.70
C CYS A 150 12.14 16.80 1.53
N GLN A 151 13.22 17.54 1.76
CA GLN A 151 14.34 17.62 0.80
C GLN A 151 15.14 16.30 0.78
N ASP A 152 15.60 15.89 -0.40
CA ASP A 152 16.39 14.66 -0.56
C ASP A 152 17.63 14.64 0.30
N PHE A 153 18.32 15.78 0.37
CA PHE A 153 19.51 15.94 1.19
C PHE A 153 19.29 15.47 2.64
N THR A 154 18.11 15.72 3.20
CA THR A 154 17.75 15.30 4.56
C THR A 154 17.67 13.79 4.64
N VAL A 155 17.01 13.15 3.67
CA VAL A 155 16.89 11.68 3.59
C VAL A 155 18.27 11.06 3.41
N GLU A 156 19.07 11.58 2.48
CA GLU A 156 20.43 11.11 2.23
C GLU A 156 21.32 11.20 3.46
N SER A 157 21.22 12.30 4.23
CA SER A 157 21.97 12.48 5.47
C SER A 157 21.68 11.35 6.47
N VAL A 158 20.39 11.03 6.64
CA VAL A 158 19.97 9.91 7.50
C VAL A 158 20.47 8.58 6.97
N ILE A 159 20.45 8.34 5.66
CA ILE A 159 21.00 7.11 5.07
C ILE A 159 22.52 7.02 5.31
N LYS A 160 23.26 8.12 5.10
CA LYS A 160 24.71 8.21 5.35
C LYS A 160 25.05 7.82 6.79
N ASP A 161 24.33 8.40 7.75
CA ASP A 161 24.54 8.10 9.18
C ASP A 161 24.13 6.66 9.50
N TRP A 162 23.01 6.17 8.96
CA TRP A 162 22.59 4.79 9.18
C TRP A 162 23.62 3.78 8.64
N LEU A 163 24.17 3.99 7.44
CA LEU A 163 25.24 3.14 6.91
C LEU A 163 26.55 3.28 7.70
N ARG A 164 26.88 4.49 8.20
CA ARG A 164 28.05 4.72 9.05
C ARG A 164 28.00 3.87 10.32
N HIS A 165 26.82 3.76 10.93
CA HIS A 165 26.63 3.01 12.18
C HIS A 165 26.40 1.51 11.97
N ALA A 166 26.31 1.00 10.73
CA ALA A 166 26.09 -0.42 10.47
C ALA A 166 27.10 -1.37 11.17
N PRO A 167 28.42 -1.08 11.18
CA PRO A 167 29.38 -1.95 11.88
C PRO A 167 29.15 -2.02 13.39
N ALA A 168 28.73 -0.92 14.02
CA ALA A 168 28.42 -0.91 15.44
C ALA A 168 27.16 -1.74 15.74
N ARG A 169 26.11 -1.62 14.91
CA ARG A 169 24.89 -2.42 15.04
C ARG A 169 25.14 -3.92 14.82
N HIS A 170 25.92 -4.27 13.80
CA HIS A 170 26.28 -5.67 13.53
C HIS A 170 27.02 -6.33 14.69
N ARG A 171 28.00 -5.63 15.29
CA ARG A 171 28.73 -6.11 16.47
C ARG A 171 27.83 -6.28 17.70
N ALA A 172 26.91 -5.34 17.92
CA ALA A 172 25.94 -5.44 19.02
C ALA A 172 25.07 -6.70 18.87
N SER A 173 24.55 -6.94 17.66
CA SER A 173 23.74 -8.12 17.36
C SER A 173 24.51 -9.44 17.58
N GLN A 174 25.78 -9.52 17.18
CA GLN A 174 26.61 -10.71 17.43
C GLN A 174 26.88 -10.97 18.93
N LYS A 175 27.06 -9.89 19.72
CA LYS A 175 27.27 -10.00 21.16
C LYS A 175 26.03 -10.53 21.88
N GLU A 176 24.85 -10.12 21.45
CA GLU A 176 23.57 -10.61 21.99
C GLU A 176 23.35 -12.10 21.67
N GLN A 177 23.66 -12.52 20.43
CA GLN A 177 23.56 -13.92 20.03
C GLN A 177 24.50 -14.82 20.83
N SER A 178 25.77 -14.43 20.99
CA SER A 178 26.74 -15.19 21.78
C SER A 178 26.43 -15.21 23.29
N ALA A 179 25.86 -14.14 23.84
CA ALA A 179 25.41 -14.11 25.24
C ALA A 179 24.20 -15.02 25.51
N SER A 180 23.31 -15.18 24.52
CA SER A 180 22.12 -16.04 24.64
C SER A 180 22.43 -17.55 24.64
N GLN A 181 23.61 -17.97 24.16
CA GLN A 181 24.05 -19.37 24.13
C GLN A 181 24.87 -19.78 25.37
N GLY A 182 25.25 -18.84 26.26
CA GLY A 182 26.18 -19.09 27.38
C GLY A 182 25.61 -19.04 28.80
N MET A 183 24.33 -18.69 29.01
CA MET A 183 23.76 -18.60 30.36
C MET A 183 22.31 -19.10 30.41
N GLY A 184 22.05 -19.97 31.38
CA GLY A 184 20.71 -20.50 31.68
C GLY A 184 19.65 -19.40 31.74
N ALA A 185 18.49 -19.74 31.21
CA ALA A 185 17.34 -18.88 31.00
C ALA A 185 17.05 -17.92 32.17
N LYS A 186 17.24 -16.62 31.92
CA LYS A 186 16.36 -15.56 32.43
C LYS A 186 16.04 -14.64 31.26
N PRO A 187 14.78 -14.58 30.80
CA PRO A 187 14.41 -13.71 29.70
C PRO A 187 14.48 -12.27 30.21
N THR A 188 15.53 -11.54 29.82
CA THR A 188 15.52 -10.08 29.96
C THR A 188 14.63 -9.55 28.86
N LEU A 189 13.39 -9.24 29.25
CA LEU A 189 12.31 -8.65 28.45
C LEU A 189 12.72 -7.23 28.00
N ARG A 190 13.66 -7.14 27.05
CA ARG A 190 14.05 -5.87 26.40
C ARG A 190 14.22 -5.98 24.89
N HIS A 191 13.81 -7.08 24.27
CA HIS A 191 13.88 -7.20 22.82
C HIS A 191 12.72 -8.01 22.24
N LEU A 192 11.50 -7.48 22.33
CA LEU A 192 10.39 -7.85 21.43
C LEU A 192 9.21 -6.85 21.39
N THR A 193 9.30 -5.69 22.05
CA THR A 193 8.21 -4.70 22.02
C THR A 193 8.73 -3.29 21.84
N ARG A 194 9.14 -2.95 20.61
CA ARG A 194 8.86 -1.64 20.03
C ARG A 194 8.97 -1.73 18.51
N ASP A 195 7.80 -1.72 17.87
CA ASP A 195 7.57 -1.46 16.43
C ASP A 195 7.53 -2.64 15.46
N LEU A 196 6.90 -3.77 15.83
CA LEU A 196 6.40 -4.72 14.82
C LEU A 196 4.97 -5.24 15.01
N PHE A 197 4.29 -4.94 16.11
CA PHE A 197 2.87 -5.24 16.28
C PHE A 197 2.23 -4.20 17.21
N SER A 198 1.60 -3.15 16.68
CA SER A 198 0.52 -2.41 17.39
C SER A 198 -0.11 -1.26 16.58
N HIS A 199 0.34 -0.91 15.38
CA HIS A 199 -0.23 0.24 14.64
C HIS A 199 -0.98 -0.12 13.35
N ASP A 200 -0.75 -1.29 12.77
CA ASP A 200 -1.43 -1.67 11.52
C ASP A 200 -2.88 -2.11 11.76
N HIS A 201 -3.16 -2.84 12.85
CA HIS A 201 -4.53 -3.25 13.17
C HIS A 201 -5.43 -2.05 13.52
N LEU A 202 -4.90 -1.04 14.25
CA LEU A 202 -5.68 0.14 14.61
C LEU A 202 -5.91 1.08 13.43
N ARG A 203 -4.98 1.17 12.47
CA ARG A 203 -5.18 1.97 11.25
C ARG A 203 -6.09 1.28 10.24
N ILE A 204 -5.99 -0.03 10.07
CA ILE A 204 -6.93 -0.79 9.24
C ILE A 204 -8.34 -0.72 9.84
N LEU A 205 -8.50 -0.87 11.16
CA LEU A 205 -9.80 -0.73 11.82
C LEU A 205 -10.35 0.71 11.75
N SER A 206 -9.52 1.73 11.92
CA SER A 206 -9.94 3.13 11.79
C SER A 206 -10.32 3.48 10.35
N ASN A 207 -9.63 2.92 9.35
CA ASN A 207 -9.94 3.15 7.94
C ASN A 207 -11.21 2.37 7.52
N CYS A 208 -11.40 1.14 8.02
CA CYS A 208 -12.63 0.38 7.84
C CYS A 208 -13.84 1.07 8.49
N GLN A 209 -13.69 1.67 9.68
CA GLN A 209 -14.75 2.45 10.32
C GLN A 209 -15.07 3.75 9.56
N ALA A 210 -14.07 4.43 8.99
CA ALA A 210 -14.28 5.63 8.17
C ALA A 210 -14.99 5.31 6.84
N ILE A 211 -14.62 4.21 6.19
CA ILE A 211 -15.29 3.71 4.99
C ILE A 211 -16.74 3.29 5.31
N GLY A 212 -16.96 2.61 6.44
CA GLY A 212 -18.29 2.24 6.93
C GLY A 212 -19.21 3.44 7.14
N ARG A 213 -18.74 4.50 7.81
CA ARG A 213 -19.52 5.73 8.03
C ARG A 213 -19.83 6.49 6.73
N THR A 214 -18.92 6.43 5.75
CA THR A 214 -19.11 7.08 4.44
C THR A 214 -20.17 6.33 3.62
N LEU A 215 -20.16 5.00 3.65
CA LEU A 215 -21.18 4.16 3.01
C LEU A 215 -22.54 4.29 3.71
N GLU A 216 -22.60 4.33 5.04
CA GLU A 216 -23.85 4.60 5.76
C GLU A 216 -24.41 5.99 5.46
N SER A 217 -23.57 7.02 5.40
CA SER A 217 -24.01 8.38 5.03
C SER A 217 -24.55 8.45 3.59
N GLN A 218 -23.94 7.70 2.66
CA GLN A 218 -24.42 7.62 1.28
C GLN A 218 -25.72 6.81 1.16
N ILE A 219 -25.89 5.74 1.95
CA ILE A 219 -27.13 4.93 1.97
C ILE A 219 -28.29 5.70 2.63
N ILE A 220 -28.03 6.46 3.70
CA ILE A 220 -29.04 7.31 4.36
C ILE A 220 -29.48 8.45 3.43
N SER A 221 -28.54 9.09 2.71
CA SER A 221 -28.85 10.09 1.68
C SER A 221 -29.70 9.51 0.54
N PHE A 222 -29.42 8.26 0.12
CA PHE A 222 -30.18 7.58 -0.93
C PHE A 222 -31.59 7.15 -0.46
N ARG A 223 -31.76 6.78 0.82
CA ARG A 223 -33.08 6.46 1.41
C ARG A 223 -33.93 7.71 1.69
N GLY A 224 -33.32 8.87 1.94
CA GLY A 224 -34.04 10.14 2.11
C GLY A 224 -34.56 10.77 0.82
N ALA A 225 -34.04 10.37 -0.34
CA ALA A 225 -34.45 10.88 -1.65
C ALA A 225 -35.57 10.07 -2.32
N THR A 226 -36.12 9.06 -1.63
CA THR A 226 -37.19 8.16 -2.15
C THR A 226 -38.51 8.27 -1.38
N THR A 227 -38.72 9.37 -0.65
CA THR A 227 -40.03 9.80 -0.13
C THR A 227 -40.37 11.16 -0.70
#